data_AF-R7EVH0-F1
#
_entry.id   AF-R7EVH0-F1
#
_cell.length_a   1.000
_cell.length_b   1.000
_cell.length_c   1.000
_cell.angle_alpha   90.00
_cell.angle_beta   90.00
_cell.angle_gamma   90.00
#
_symmetry.space_group_name_H-M   'P 1'
#
loop_
_entity.id
_entity.type
_entity.pdbx_description
1 polymer ?
#
loop_
_entity_poly.entity_id
_entity_poly.type
_entity_poly.pdbx_seq_one_letter_code
_entity_poly.pdbx_strand_id
1 'polypeptide(L)'
;MQQTKNRPDDISGAEVKRRMQWVYFIAFNGAILLGAALLMPYRHLADGVLKPFIFCFWNRCLHLYCPTCGITRMLDSLLHLRLLEAARENICMLVFVLAAAYFDLRAFIALLRHEKRICKVKLVYVWVFVACLLVFGAVRNILLVRFGIDPLGDNRAFWGWS
;
A
#
# COMPACT_ATOMS: atom_id res chain seq x y z
N MET A 1 51.76 7.91 -8.67
CA MET A 1 50.87 9.10 -8.65
C MET A 1 49.96 9.05 -9.87
N GLN A 2 48.72 8.56 -9.73
CA GLN A 2 47.71 8.65 -10.79
C GLN A 2 46.72 9.75 -10.40
N GLN A 3 46.87 10.92 -11.03
CA GLN A 3 45.88 12.00 -10.94
C GLN A 3 44.62 11.57 -11.71
N THR A 4 43.53 11.31 -10.98
CA THR A 4 42.20 11.18 -11.58
C THR A 4 41.78 12.55 -12.11
N LYS A 5 41.85 12.70 -13.43
CA LYS A 5 41.33 13.83 -14.20
C LYS A 5 39.83 13.96 -13.93
N ASN A 6 39.44 14.85 -13.02
CA ASN A 6 38.05 15.27 -12.86
C ASN A 6 37.62 15.98 -14.15
N ARG A 7 36.77 15.30 -14.92
CA ARG A 7 36.21 15.75 -16.18
C ARG A 7 35.01 16.68 -15.88
N PRO A 8 34.96 17.92 -16.41
CA PRO A 8 33.91 18.91 -16.09
C PRO A 8 32.48 18.43 -16.39
N ASP A 9 32.35 17.49 -17.32
CA ASP A 9 31.10 16.94 -17.85
C ASP A 9 30.36 16.03 -16.85
N ASP A 10 31.04 15.53 -15.81
CA ASP A 10 30.44 14.66 -14.78
C ASP A 10 29.52 15.44 -13.82
N ILE A 11 29.74 16.76 -13.69
CA ILE A 11 28.89 17.65 -12.89
C ILE A 11 27.50 17.77 -13.54
N SER A 12 27.44 17.96 -14.86
CA SER A 12 26.18 18.02 -15.62
C SER A 12 25.36 16.73 -15.48
N GLY A 13 26.01 15.56 -15.60
CA GLY A 13 25.35 14.26 -15.47
C GLY A 13 24.80 13.99 -14.06
N ALA A 14 25.56 14.34 -13.02
CA ALA A 14 25.11 14.20 -11.63
C ALA A 14 23.93 15.13 -11.29
N GLU A 15 23.93 16.36 -11.82
CA GLU A 15 22.84 17.31 -11.62
C GLU A 15 21.56 16.94 -12.37
N VAL A 16 21.66 16.42 -13.60
CA VAL A 16 20.52 15.90 -14.36
C VAL A 16 19.90 14.72 -13.62
N LYS A 17 20.71 13.76 -13.17
CA LYS A 17 20.23 12.61 -12.38
C LYS A 17 19.54 13.05 -11.09
N ARG A 18 20.06 14.08 -10.41
CA ARG A 18 19.46 14.67 -9.21
C ARG A 18 18.11 15.31 -9.50
N ARG A 19 18.00 16.12 -10.56
CA ARG A 19 16.72 16.72 -10.99
C ARG A 19 15.68 15.65 -11.29
N MET A 20 16.08 14.59 -12.00
CA MET A 20 15.18 13.45 -12.27
C MET A 20 14.73 12.76 -10.97
N GLN A 21 15.61 12.55 -9.98
CA GLN A 21 15.24 11.98 -8.69
C GLN A 21 14.19 12.82 -7.95
N TRP A 22 14.33 14.15 -7.94
CA TRP A 22 13.33 15.06 -7.39
C TRP A 22 12.00 15.01 -8.15
N VAL A 23 12.05 14.99 -9.49
CA VAL A 23 10.84 14.88 -10.32
C VAL A 23 10.12 13.56 -10.04
N TYR A 24 10.83 12.43 -9.94
CA TYR A 24 10.22 11.15 -9.59
C TYR A 24 9.63 11.15 -8.19
N PHE A 25 10.32 11.73 -7.20
CA PHE A 25 9.83 11.82 -5.83
C PHE A 25 8.54 12.65 -5.74
N ILE A 26 8.53 13.82 -6.39
CA ILE A 26 7.36 14.72 -6.44
C ILE A 26 6.21 14.06 -7.19
N ALA A 27 6.47 13.43 -8.33
CA ALA A 27 5.44 12.73 -9.10
C ALA A 27 4.83 11.57 -8.31
N PHE A 28 5.66 10.78 -7.62
CA PHE A 28 5.22 9.66 -6.79
C PHE A 28 4.35 10.12 -5.61
N ASN A 29 4.82 11.09 -4.84
CA ASN A 29 4.07 11.66 -3.72
C ASN A 29 2.79 12.40 -4.19
N GLY A 30 2.88 13.12 -5.30
CA GLY A 30 1.73 13.75 -5.93
C GLY A 30 0.66 12.74 -6.34
N ALA A 31 1.06 11.59 -6.89
CA ALA A 31 0.13 10.51 -7.23
C ALA A 31 -0.51 9.88 -5.99
N ILE A 32 0.22 9.72 -4.88
CA ILE A 32 -0.33 9.23 -3.61
C ILE A 32 -1.39 10.20 -3.07
N LEU A 33 -1.06 11.49 -2.99
CA LEU A 33 -1.98 12.51 -2.50
C LEU A 33 -3.22 12.63 -3.38
N LEU A 34 -3.05 12.57 -4.70
CA LEU A 34 -4.16 12.54 -5.64
C LEU A 34 -5.05 11.30 -5.43
N GLY A 35 -4.44 10.12 -5.28
CA GLY A 35 -5.17 8.88 -5.01
C GLY A 35 -5.95 8.94 -3.69
N ALA A 36 -5.35 9.49 -2.63
CA ALA A 36 -6.02 9.72 -1.35
C ALA A 36 -7.20 10.69 -1.47
N ALA A 37 -7.03 11.80 -2.21
CA ALA A 37 -8.09 12.77 -2.45
C ALA A 37 -9.24 12.18 -3.30
N LEU A 38 -8.94 11.34 -4.29
CA LEU A 38 -9.93 10.67 -5.12
C LEU A 38 -10.66 9.53 -4.40
N LEU A 39 -10.09 8.98 -3.33
CA LEU A 39 -10.70 7.86 -2.59
C LEU A 39 -12.03 8.25 -1.94
N MET A 40 -12.14 9.47 -1.40
CA MET A 40 -13.37 9.97 -0.77
C MET A 40 -14.56 10.06 -1.73
N PRO A 41 -14.49 10.76 -2.88
CA PRO A 41 -15.58 10.78 -3.85
C PRO A 41 -15.80 9.41 -4.49
N TYR A 42 -14.74 8.62 -4.70
CA TYR A 42 -14.87 7.25 -5.19
C TYR A 42 -15.73 6.39 -4.25
N ARG A 43 -15.51 6.46 -2.94
CA ARG A 43 -16.28 5.68 -1.96
C ARG A 43 -17.75 6.11 -1.92
N HIS A 44 -18.02 7.42 -1.99
CA HIS A 44 -19.38 7.93 -2.07
C HIS A 44 -20.11 7.47 -3.35
N LEU A 45 -19.40 7.38 -4.48
CA LEU A 45 -19.94 6.88 -5.74
C LEU A 45 -20.09 5.34 -5.74
N ALA A 46 -19.14 4.63 -5.13
CA ALA A 46 -19.10 3.18 -5.00
C ALA A 46 -20.24 2.65 -4.11
N ASP A 47 -20.51 3.29 -2.99
CA ASP A 47 -21.59 2.90 -2.07
C ASP A 47 -22.99 3.18 -2.64
N GLY A 48 -23.09 4.12 -3.58
CA GLY A 48 -24.32 4.43 -4.31
C GLY A 48 -24.47 3.59 -5.59
N VAL A 49 -24.05 4.15 -6.72
CA VAL A 49 -24.39 3.67 -8.06
C VAL A 49 -23.59 2.43 -8.47
N LEU A 50 -22.33 2.32 -8.04
CA LEU A 50 -21.44 1.24 -8.52
C LEU A 50 -21.48 -0.02 -7.64
N LYS A 51 -22.20 -0.01 -6.52
CA LYS A 51 -22.31 -1.16 -5.59
C LYS A 51 -22.69 -2.50 -6.27
N PRO A 52 -23.58 -2.55 -7.28
CA PRO A 52 -23.90 -3.81 -7.98
C PRO A 52 -22.77 -4.33 -8.87
N PHE A 53 -21.89 -3.43 -9.34
CA PHE A 53 -20.87 -3.68 -10.36
C PHE A 53 -19.47 -3.86 -9.75
N ILE A 54 -19.17 -3.18 -8.65
CA ILE A 54 -17.90 -3.29 -7.92
C ILE A 54 -18.10 -4.26 -6.77
N PHE A 55 -17.89 -5.54 -7.08
CA PHE A 55 -17.86 -6.60 -6.07
C PHE A 55 -16.62 -7.45 -6.23
N CYS A 56 -16.09 -7.94 -5.11
CA CYS A 56 -15.07 -8.98 -5.16
C CYS A 56 -15.75 -10.28 -5.60
N PHE A 57 -15.33 -10.84 -6.75
CA PHE A 57 -15.84 -12.12 -7.25
C PHE A 57 -15.75 -13.23 -6.20
N TRP A 58 -14.62 -13.31 -5.49
CA TRP A 58 -14.39 -14.30 -4.44
C TRP A 58 -15.38 -14.15 -3.28
N ASN A 59 -15.64 -12.90 -2.86
CA ASN A 59 -16.57 -12.63 -1.77
C ASN A 59 -18.02 -12.91 -2.18
N ARG A 60 -18.42 -12.52 -3.39
CA ARG A 60 -19.80 -12.66 -3.86
C ARG A 60 -20.17 -14.09 -4.22
N CYS A 61 -19.25 -14.85 -4.83
CA CYS A 61 -19.53 -16.20 -5.30
C CYS A 61 -19.18 -17.25 -4.26
N LEU A 62 -18.07 -17.09 -3.52
CA LEU A 62 -17.56 -18.09 -2.60
C LEU A 62 -17.74 -17.71 -1.12
N HIS A 63 -18.21 -16.49 -0.82
CA HIS A 63 -18.30 -15.97 0.55
C HIS A 63 -16.97 -16.07 1.32
N LEU A 64 -15.88 -15.95 0.57
CA LEU A 64 -14.50 -15.96 1.05
C LEU A 64 -13.83 -14.63 0.74
N TYR A 65 -12.95 -14.20 1.64
CA TYR A 65 -12.22 -12.96 1.50
C TYR A 65 -10.94 -13.14 0.70
N CYS A 66 -10.73 -12.27 -0.28
CA CYS A 66 -9.44 -12.09 -0.92
C CYS A 66 -8.43 -11.41 0.02
N PRO A 67 -7.11 -11.57 -0.16
CA PRO A 67 -6.10 -10.93 0.70
C PRO A 67 -6.17 -9.39 0.65
N THR A 68 -6.71 -8.85 -0.44
CA THR A 68 -6.90 -7.41 -0.68
C THR A 68 -8.26 -6.88 -0.26
N CYS A 69 -9.14 -7.73 0.26
CA CYS A 69 -10.50 -7.34 0.64
C CYS A 69 -10.46 -6.45 1.89
N GLY A 70 -11.11 -5.29 1.82
CA GLY A 70 -11.11 -4.29 2.91
C GLY A 70 -10.04 -3.21 2.81
N ILE A 71 -9.20 -3.18 1.77
CA ILE A 71 -8.18 -2.12 1.59
C ILE A 71 -8.82 -0.73 1.51
N THR A 72 -9.92 -0.58 0.77
CA THR A 72 -10.60 0.71 0.62
C THR A 72 -11.13 1.24 1.95
N ARG A 73 -11.72 0.35 2.77
CA ARG A 73 -12.16 0.68 4.15
C ARG A 73 -10.97 1.02 5.03
N MET A 74 -9.90 0.21 4.98
CA MET A 74 -8.67 0.46 5.74
C MET A 74 -8.07 1.83 5.41
N LEU A 75 -8.01 2.20 4.13
CA LEU A 75 -7.50 3.51 3.71
C LEU A 75 -8.41 4.65 4.19
N ASP A 76 -9.72 4.47 4.17
CA ASP A 76 -10.68 5.43 4.72
C ASP A 76 -10.47 5.62 6.23
N SER A 77 -10.35 4.53 6.98
CA SER A 77 -10.02 4.52 8.41
C SER A 77 -8.67 5.20 8.67
N LEU A 78 -7.66 4.94 7.84
CA LEU A 78 -6.33 5.55 7.93
C LEU A 78 -6.37 7.06 7.66
N LEU A 79 -7.15 7.51 6.67
CA LEU A 79 -7.37 8.93 6.37
C LEU A 79 -8.07 9.69 7.51
N HIS A 80 -8.91 9.00 8.26
CA HIS A 80 -9.55 9.53 9.47
C HIS A 80 -8.71 9.33 10.75
N LEU A 81 -7.45 8.90 10.63
CA LEU A 81 -6.53 8.62 11.74
C LEU A 81 -7.03 7.52 12.72
N ARG A 82 -7.95 6.65 12.28
CA ARG A 82 -8.48 5.52 13.06
C ARG A 82 -7.64 4.26 12.83
N LEU A 83 -6.44 4.23 13.41
CA LEU A 83 -5.46 3.16 13.21
C LEU A 83 -5.95 1.78 13.66
N LEU A 84 -6.72 1.72 14.74
CA LEU A 84 -7.24 0.46 15.27
C LEU A 84 -8.27 -0.18 14.32
N GLU A 85 -9.12 0.65 13.73
CA GLU A 85 -10.11 0.23 12.73
C GLU A 85 -9.42 -0.21 11.43
N ALA A 86 -8.43 0.57 10.97
CA ALA A 86 -7.62 0.21 9.81
C ALA A 86 -6.91 -1.15 10.01
N ALA A 87 -6.35 -1.39 11.20
CA ALA A 87 -5.71 -2.66 11.52
C ALA A 87 -6.70 -3.84 11.51
N ARG A 88 -7.93 -3.64 12.02
CA ARG A 88 -8.98 -4.66 11.98
C ARG A 88 -9.39 -4.99 10.55
N GLU A 89 -9.46 -3.98 9.68
CA GLU A 89 -9.89 -4.15 8.30
C GLU A 89 -8.84 -4.84 7.43
N ASN A 90 -7.58 -4.43 7.52
CA ASN A 90 -6.47 -5.12 6.85
C ASN A 90 -5.10 -4.80 7.46
N ILE A 91 -4.71 -5.51 8.52
CA ILE A 91 -3.42 -5.30 9.20
C ILE A 91 -2.21 -5.47 8.27
N CYS A 92 -2.26 -6.43 7.33
CA CYS A 92 -1.13 -6.71 6.43
C CYS A 92 -0.87 -5.51 5.51
N MET A 93 -1.93 -4.92 4.97
CA MET A 93 -1.83 -3.74 4.11
C MET A 93 -1.51 -2.48 4.92
N LEU A 94 -1.99 -2.36 6.16
CA LEU A 94 -1.64 -1.25 7.04
C LEU A 94 -0.12 -1.24 7.32
N VAL A 95 0.46 -2.39 7.68
CA VAL A 95 1.92 -2.52 7.89
C VAL A 95 2.69 -2.16 6.62
N PHE A 96 2.19 -2.56 5.45
CA PHE A 96 2.81 -2.21 4.18
C PHE A 96 2.78 -0.70 3.89
N VAL A 97 1.64 -0.04 4.12
CA VAL A 97 1.51 1.41 3.96
C VAL A 97 2.45 2.16 4.92
N LEU A 98 2.55 1.72 6.18
CA LEU A 98 3.48 2.33 7.14
C LEU A 98 4.96 2.10 6.75
N ALA A 99 5.30 0.91 6.26
CA ALA A 99 6.63 0.62 5.77
C ALA A 99 6.97 1.46 4.53
N ALA A 100 6.03 1.60 3.59
CA ALA A 100 6.19 2.45 2.42
C ALA A 100 6.40 3.92 2.83
N ALA A 101 5.59 4.44 3.77
CA ALA A 101 5.75 5.79 4.31
C ALA A 101 7.12 6.00 4.99
N TYR A 102 7.61 5.00 5.73
CA TYR A 102 8.95 5.04 6.33
C TYR A 102 10.06 5.12 5.27
N PHE A 103 9.99 4.28 4.23
CA PHE A 103 10.98 4.30 3.15
C PHE A 103 10.91 5.59 2.34
N ASP A 104 9.72 6.14 2.13
CA ASP A 104 9.53 7.43 1.45
C ASP A 104 10.14 8.58 2.26
N LEU A 105 9.90 8.61 3.58
CA LEU A 105 10.53 9.60 4.47
C LEU A 105 12.07 9.45 4.49
N ARG A 106 12.58 8.22 4.49
CA ARG A 106 14.03 7.96 4.38
C ARG A 106 14.59 8.44 3.04
N ALA A 107 13.85 8.23 1.94
CA ALA A 107 14.23 8.72 0.62
C ALA A 107 14.25 10.24 0.58
N PHE A 108 13.24 10.90 1.18
CA PHE A 108 13.18 12.35 1.31
C PHE A 108 14.38 12.92 2.08
N ILE A 109 14.72 12.33 3.24
CA ILE A 109 15.88 12.74 4.05
C ILE A 109 17.19 12.52 3.28
N ALA A 110 17.32 11.39 2.58
CA ALA A 110 18.52 11.10 1.76
C ALA A 110 18.68 12.11 0.62
N LEU A 111 17.56 12.55 0.02
CA LEU A 111 17.53 13.55 -1.04
C LEU A 111 17.94 14.94 -0.52
N LEU A 112 17.52 15.29 0.71
CA LEU A 112 17.93 16.51 1.41
C LEU A 112 19.41 16.49 1.82
N ARG A 113 19.93 15.32 2.24
CA ARG A 113 21.32 15.16 2.71
C ARG A 113 22.34 14.91 1.59
N HIS A 114 21.92 15.01 0.33
CA HIS A 114 22.75 14.72 -0.84
C HIS A 114 23.38 13.30 -0.83
N GLU A 115 22.73 12.33 -0.21
CA GLU A 115 23.23 10.96 -0.13
C GLU A 115 23.04 10.22 -1.47
N LYS A 116 24.12 9.62 -1.99
CA LYS A 116 24.10 8.92 -3.29
C LYS A 116 23.33 7.59 -3.30
N ARG A 117 22.89 7.08 -2.14
CA ARG A 117 22.23 5.78 -2.02
C ARG A 117 20.74 5.94 -1.76
N ILE A 118 19.96 6.02 -2.84
CA ILE A 118 18.52 5.77 -2.75
C ILE A 118 18.31 4.28 -2.46
N CYS A 119 17.51 3.96 -1.44
CA CYS A 119 17.25 2.59 -1.00
C CYS A 119 16.82 1.71 -2.17
N LYS A 120 17.62 0.69 -2.50
CA LYS A 120 17.25 -0.33 -3.48
C LYS A 120 16.39 -1.39 -2.79
N VAL A 121 15.09 -1.37 -3.05
CA VAL A 121 14.22 -2.48 -2.64
C VAL A 121 14.62 -3.70 -3.47
N LYS A 122 15.12 -4.74 -2.80
CA LYS A 122 15.43 -6.02 -3.44
C LYS A 122 14.11 -6.72 -3.81
N LEU A 123 14.09 -7.36 -4.98
CA LEU A 123 12.93 -8.14 -5.46
C LEU A 123 12.48 -9.21 -4.44
N VAL A 124 13.42 -9.75 -3.65
CA VAL A 124 13.13 -10.69 -2.56
C VAL A 124 12.11 -10.14 -1.58
N TYR A 125 12.18 -8.85 -1.22
CA TYR A 125 11.22 -8.24 -0.29
C TYR A 125 9.80 -8.16 -0.86
N VAL A 126 9.69 -7.99 -2.19
CA VAL A 126 8.39 -8.01 -2.88
C VAL A 126 7.77 -9.41 -2.80
N TRP A 127 8.55 -10.45 -3.03
CA TRP A 127 8.08 -11.83 -2.91
C TRP A 127 7.71 -12.20 -1.48
N VAL A 128 8.49 -11.74 -0.48
CA VAL A 128 8.14 -11.91 0.94
C VAL A 128 6.79 -11.26 1.24
N PHE A 129 6.56 -10.03 0.75
CA PHE A 129 5.28 -9.35 0.92
C PHE A 129 4.11 -10.11 0.27
N VAL A 130 4.29 -10.60 -0.96
CA VAL A 130 3.27 -11.41 -1.64
C VAL A 130 2.97 -12.69 -0.85
N ALA A 131 3.99 -13.38 -0.35
CA ALA A 131 3.81 -14.56 0.50
C ALA A 131 3.05 -14.21 1.79
N CYS A 132 3.40 -13.11 2.46
CA CYS A 132 2.69 -12.64 3.65
C CYS A 132 1.21 -12.31 3.35
N LEU A 133 0.91 -11.69 2.21
CA LEU A 133 -0.47 -11.41 1.79
C LEU A 133 -1.28 -12.69 1.59
N LEU A 134 -0.70 -13.70 0.93
CA LEU A 134 -1.36 -14.98 0.71
C LEU A 134 -1.63 -15.72 2.03
N VAL A 135 -0.63 -15.74 2.92
CA VAL A 135 -0.79 -16.32 4.26
C VAL A 135 -1.85 -15.58 5.06
N PHE A 136 -1.84 -14.24 5.05
CA PHE A 136 -2.86 -13.42 5.70
C PHE A 136 -4.27 -13.72 5.18
N GLY A 137 -4.42 -13.81 3.85
CA GLY A 137 -5.68 -14.21 3.22
C GLY A 137 -6.13 -15.60 3.69
N ALA A 138 -5.25 -16.59 3.69
CA ALA A 138 -5.56 -17.93 4.15
C ALA A 138 -5.99 -17.95 5.63
N VAL A 139 -5.21 -17.34 6.51
CA VAL A 139 -5.48 -17.26 7.96
C VAL A 139 -6.83 -16.59 8.22
N ARG A 140 -7.15 -15.48 7.55
CA ARG A 140 -8.43 -14.78 7.70
C ARG A 140 -9.62 -15.66 7.28
N ASN A 141 -9.50 -16.40 6.19
CA ASN A 141 -10.57 -17.31 5.75
C ASN A 141 -10.72 -18.50 6.71
N ILE A 142 -9.63 -19.02 7.26
CA ILE A 142 -9.68 -20.07 8.28
C ILE A 142 -10.36 -19.54 9.55
N LEU A 143 -10.03 -18.33 10.00
CA LEU A 143 -10.68 -17.67 11.13
C LEU A 143 -12.18 -17.50 10.91
N LEU A 144 -12.60 -17.12 9.70
CA LEU A 144 -14.01 -16.99 9.34
C LEU A 144 -14.73 -18.36 9.37
N VAL A 145 -14.23 -19.34 8.62
CA VAL A 145 -14.91 -20.63 8.43
C VAL A 145 -14.88 -21.47 9.71
N ARG A 146 -13.75 -21.51 10.41
CA ARG A 146 -13.54 -22.42 11.56
C ARG A 146 -13.90 -21.81 12.91
N PHE A 147 -13.73 -20.49 13.07
CA PHE A 147 -13.90 -19.80 14.36
C PHE A 147 -15.01 -18.74 14.34
N GLY A 148 -15.60 -18.43 13.18
CA GLY A 148 -16.66 -17.43 13.06
C GLY A 148 -16.22 -15.99 13.29
N ILE A 149 -14.90 -15.74 13.26
CA ILE A 149 -14.32 -14.41 13.44
C ILE A 149 -14.32 -13.71 12.08
N ASP A 150 -15.19 -12.73 11.91
CA ASP A 150 -15.29 -11.92 10.70
C ASP A 150 -14.81 -10.48 10.97
N PRO A 151 -13.60 -10.09 10.52
CA PRO A 151 -13.08 -8.74 10.74
C PRO A 151 -13.84 -7.66 9.97
N LEU A 152 -14.52 -8.03 8.86
CA LEU A 152 -15.24 -7.08 8.00
C LEU A 152 -16.75 -7.11 8.25
N GLY A 153 -17.28 -8.25 8.68
CA GLY A 153 -18.68 -8.46 9.02
C GLY A 153 -19.59 -8.77 7.83
N ASP A 154 -19.05 -9.10 6.66
CA ASP A 154 -19.85 -9.29 5.44
C ASP A 154 -20.34 -10.74 5.27
N ASN A 155 -19.62 -11.74 5.81
CA ASN A 155 -19.85 -13.15 5.48
C ASN A 155 -20.27 -13.99 6.70
N ARG A 156 -20.22 -13.44 7.90
CA ARG A 156 -20.53 -14.15 9.16
C ARG A 156 -21.87 -14.88 9.14
N ALA A 157 -22.92 -14.23 8.62
CA ALA A 157 -24.27 -14.79 8.52
C ALA A 157 -24.36 -15.97 7.55
N PHE A 158 -23.62 -15.95 6.43
CA PHE A 158 -23.63 -17.04 5.45
C PHE A 158 -23.04 -18.33 6.03
N TRP A 159 -21.98 -18.21 6.84
CA TRP A 159 -21.30 -19.34 7.47
C TRP A 159 -22.00 -19.85 8.75
N GLY A 160 -23.19 -19.34 9.08
CA GLY A 160 -24.00 -19.82 10.20
C GLY A 160 -23.55 -19.33 11.58
N TRP A 161 -22.70 -18.28 11.63
CA TRP A 161 -22.27 -17.66 12.87
C TRP A 161 -23.19 -16.48 13.21
N SER A 162 -23.82 -16.51 14.39
CA SER A 162 -24.63 -15.42 14.96
C SER A 162 -23.77 -14.34 15.62
#